data_AF-A0A0J7XSW1-F1
#
_entry.id   AF-A0A0J7XSW1-F1
#
_cell.length_a   1.000
_cell.length_b   1.000
_cell.length_c   1.000
_cell.angle_alpha   90.00
_cell.angle_beta   90.00
_cell.angle_gamma   90.00
#
_symmetry.space_group_name_H-M   'P 1'
#
loop_
_entity.id
_entity.type
_entity.pdbx_description
1 polymer ?
#
loop_
_entity_poly.entity_id
_entity_poly.type
_entity_poly.pdbx_seq_one_letter_code
_entity_poly.pdbx_strand_id
1 'polypeptide(L)'
;MKHLTKMSITGAAALIVLNMSRPSPAAAPEWPVVAVRDDGVLSVMTFNVKGLPFPLAHGRAEALSQIAERLRKLRRSGRQPDVIVLQEAFIPEAKEIARRAGYAHVAIGSGTDDPVAGNRDKADDFAHEASWLRGEAVGRWIDSGLVILSDHPIVKTRRMAFPEGMCAGFDCLASKGVLLAWIAVPGRVRPVAIADTHLNSRKASGAAIKRANTAFARQANAARAFIRANVDAGTDLIFGGDFNIGKDEARIAAVRGLVAGGREATESVDCAACSPDLQADLAAIRDRGKDKLYYRSGAGGAMRLRDLEVPFGSRNGADTLSDHMGYVARYTFS
;
A
#
# COMPACT_ATOMS: atom_id res chain seq x y z
N MET A 1 -36.83 38.62 41.78
CA MET A 1 -37.07 38.39 40.34
C MET A 1 -35.81 38.82 39.60
N LYS A 2 -35.03 37.85 39.09
CA LYS A 2 -34.71 37.66 37.65
C LYS A 2 -34.22 38.97 37.00
N HIS A 3 -32.96 39.11 36.58
CA HIS A 3 -32.40 38.34 35.47
C HIS A 3 -30.89 38.11 35.54
N LEU A 4 -30.54 36.86 35.26
CA LEU A 4 -29.23 36.30 35.07
C LEU A 4 -28.76 36.53 33.62
N THR A 5 -27.44 36.69 33.47
CA THR A 5 -26.57 36.27 32.34
C THR A 5 -26.79 36.88 30.96
N LYS A 6 -25.89 37.82 30.63
CA LYS A 6 -25.13 37.79 29.37
C LYS A 6 -23.85 37.00 29.65
N MET A 7 -23.67 35.83 29.03
CA MET A 7 -22.34 35.24 28.83
C MET A 7 -22.21 34.89 27.36
N SER A 8 -21.42 35.71 26.68
CA SER A 8 -20.86 35.43 25.36
C SER A 8 -19.98 34.20 25.46
N ILE A 9 -20.29 33.17 24.68
CA ILE A 9 -19.42 32.02 24.47
C ILE A 9 -18.38 32.45 23.43
N THR A 10 -17.23 32.91 23.91
CA THR A 10 -16.03 33.04 23.08
C THR A 10 -15.41 31.66 22.98
N GLY A 11 -15.56 31.02 21.81
CA GLY A 11 -14.98 29.72 21.52
C GLY A 11 -13.45 29.78 21.47
N ALA A 12 -12.78 29.19 22.46
CA ALA A 12 -11.38 28.84 22.38
C ALA A 12 -11.28 27.43 21.79
N ALA A 13 -10.97 27.32 20.50
CA ALA A 13 -10.56 26.06 19.91
C ALA A 13 -9.14 25.74 20.40
N ALA A 14 -9.03 24.79 21.33
CA ALA A 14 -7.76 24.28 21.79
C ALA A 14 -7.06 23.51 20.65
N LEU A 15 -5.95 24.07 20.16
CA LEU A 15 -4.97 23.38 19.34
C LEU A 15 -4.34 22.25 20.17
N ILE A 16 -4.84 21.03 20.04
CA ILE A 16 -4.17 19.84 20.56
C ILE A 16 -3.02 19.54 19.59
N VAL A 17 -1.80 19.87 20.01
CA VAL A 17 -0.57 19.38 19.37
C VAL A 17 -0.49 17.89 19.65
N LEU A 18 -0.89 17.07 18.67
CA LEU A 18 -0.61 15.64 18.68
C LEU A 18 0.91 15.47 18.57
N ASN A 19 1.53 15.11 19.69
CA ASN A 19 2.93 14.73 19.75
C ASN A 19 3.09 13.39 19.01
N MET A 20 3.16 13.43 17.68
CA MET A 20 3.39 12.25 16.86
C MET A 20 4.85 11.83 17.04
N SER A 21 5.06 10.76 17.82
CA SER A 21 6.37 10.12 17.98
C SER A 21 7.00 9.86 16.61
N ARG A 22 8.23 10.33 16.45
CA ARG A 22 9.06 10.05 15.26
C ARG A 22 9.10 8.53 15.00
N PRO A 23 9.09 8.07 13.74
CA PRO A 23 9.16 6.64 13.45
C PRO A 23 10.47 6.07 14.01
N SER A 24 10.35 5.15 14.98
CA SER A 24 11.48 4.39 15.49
C SER A 24 12.11 3.56 14.36
N PRO A 25 13.44 3.36 14.36
CA PRO A 25 14.05 2.29 13.57
C PRO A 25 13.32 0.98 13.91
N ALA A 26 13.11 0.14 12.89
CA ALA A 26 12.35 -1.11 12.99
C ALA A 26 12.68 -1.82 14.31
N ALA A 27 11.74 -1.80 15.25
CA ALA A 27 11.92 -2.48 16.51
C ALA A 27 12.16 -3.96 16.21
N ALA A 28 13.17 -4.55 16.84
CA ALA A 28 13.47 -5.96 16.67
C ALA A 28 12.19 -6.78 16.84
N PRO A 29 11.97 -7.83 16.02
CA PRO A 29 10.77 -8.64 16.10
C PRO A 29 10.57 -9.13 17.54
N GLU A 30 9.32 -9.21 17.98
CA GLU A 30 8.99 -9.62 19.36
C GLU A 30 9.42 -11.06 19.68
N TRP A 31 9.70 -11.83 18.64
CA TRP A 31 9.99 -13.26 18.71
C TRP A 31 11.27 -13.58 17.95
N PRO A 32 11.95 -14.69 18.27
CA PRO A 32 13.13 -15.13 17.52
C PRO A 32 12.82 -15.22 16.03
N VAL A 33 13.72 -14.66 15.22
CA VAL A 33 13.67 -14.80 13.76
C VAL A 33 13.89 -16.27 13.44
N VAL A 34 12.85 -16.93 12.90
CA VAL A 34 12.98 -18.29 12.37
C VAL A 34 13.87 -18.24 11.14
N ALA A 35 14.67 -19.29 10.92
CA ALA A 35 15.53 -19.39 9.74
C ALA A 35 14.71 -19.10 8.46
N VAL A 36 15.26 -18.25 7.62
CA VAL A 36 14.68 -17.85 6.34
C VAL A 36 14.47 -19.09 5.47
N ARG A 37 13.28 -19.24 4.88
CA ARG A 37 12.98 -20.34 3.97
C ARG A 37 13.76 -20.18 2.67
N ASP A 38 14.35 -21.28 2.21
CA ASP A 38 14.97 -21.41 0.88
C ASP A 38 14.38 -22.63 0.17
N ASP A 39 13.13 -22.52 -0.24
CA ASP A 39 12.40 -23.55 -0.98
C ASP A 39 12.23 -23.21 -2.47
N GLY A 40 13.01 -22.22 -2.96
CA GLY A 40 12.95 -21.73 -4.34
C GLY A 40 11.69 -20.93 -4.68
N VAL A 41 10.89 -20.55 -3.69
CA VAL A 41 9.63 -19.81 -3.84
C VAL A 41 9.73 -18.48 -3.12
N LEU A 42 9.24 -17.41 -3.76
CA LEU A 42 9.01 -16.13 -3.11
C LEU A 42 7.51 -15.86 -3.03
N SER A 43 6.98 -15.69 -1.82
CA SER A 43 5.58 -15.34 -1.58
C SER A 43 5.43 -13.87 -1.20
N VAL A 44 4.60 -13.14 -1.93
CA VAL A 44 4.38 -11.70 -1.75
C VAL A 44 2.91 -11.42 -1.54
N MET A 45 2.58 -10.76 -0.44
CA MET A 45 1.23 -10.34 -0.09
C MET A 45 1.04 -8.85 -0.36
N THR A 46 -0.13 -8.46 -0.87
CA THR A 46 -0.60 -7.06 -0.85
C THR A 46 -1.78 -6.91 0.10
N PHE A 47 -1.80 -5.87 0.93
CA PHE A 47 -2.90 -5.62 1.85
C PHE A 47 -3.05 -4.15 2.27
N ASN A 48 -4.16 -3.53 1.87
CA ASN A 48 -4.61 -2.28 2.48
C ASN A 48 -5.23 -2.61 3.85
N VAL A 49 -4.56 -2.21 4.94
CA VAL A 49 -4.96 -2.54 6.31
C VAL A 49 -5.89 -1.51 6.93
N LYS A 50 -6.31 -0.48 6.18
CA LYS A 50 -7.25 0.55 6.62
C LYS A 50 -6.82 1.20 7.95
N GLY A 51 -5.53 1.48 8.15
CA GLY A 51 -4.99 2.04 9.40
C GLY A 51 -5.23 3.54 9.53
N LEU A 52 -6.48 3.98 9.39
CA LEU A 52 -6.89 5.39 9.45
C LEU A 52 -6.94 5.90 10.91
N PRO A 53 -6.53 7.15 11.18
CA PRO A 53 -6.61 7.76 12.51
C PRO A 53 -8.05 8.11 12.90
N PHE A 54 -8.31 8.20 14.21
CA PHE A 54 -9.51 8.86 14.71
C PHE A 54 -9.51 10.35 14.32
N PRO A 55 -10.64 10.95 13.92
CA PRO A 55 -12.01 10.39 13.90
C PRO A 55 -12.42 9.76 12.56
N LEU A 56 -11.51 9.56 11.60
CA LEU A 56 -11.84 9.01 10.29
C LEU A 56 -12.31 7.55 10.36
N ALA A 57 -11.82 6.80 11.35
CA ALA A 57 -12.29 5.46 11.66
C ALA A 57 -12.19 5.15 13.16
N HIS A 58 -13.06 4.26 13.64
CA HIS A 58 -13.05 3.73 15.02
C HIS A 58 -12.56 2.28 15.03
N GLY A 59 -12.11 1.80 16.19
CA GLY A 59 -11.73 0.40 16.39
C GLY A 59 -10.50 -0.07 15.62
N ARG A 60 -9.76 0.85 14.97
CA ARG A 60 -8.64 0.49 14.08
C ARG A 60 -7.48 -0.16 14.82
N ALA A 61 -7.13 0.32 16.01
CA ALA A 61 -6.08 -0.28 16.83
C ALA A 61 -6.32 -1.79 17.08
N GLU A 62 -7.56 -2.15 17.44
CA GLU A 62 -7.94 -3.54 17.70
C GLU A 62 -7.92 -4.39 16.42
N ALA A 63 -8.48 -3.88 15.32
CA ALA A 63 -8.45 -4.58 14.04
C ALA A 63 -7.01 -4.84 13.54
N LEU A 64 -6.11 -3.86 13.68
CA LEU A 64 -4.70 -3.99 13.31
C LEU A 64 -3.96 -4.99 14.20
N SER A 65 -4.29 -5.03 15.49
CA SER A 65 -3.78 -6.06 16.42
C SER A 65 -4.20 -7.47 15.98
N GLN A 66 -5.47 -7.64 15.57
CA GLN A 66 -5.96 -8.91 15.05
C GLN A 66 -5.34 -9.31 13.71
N ILE A 67 -5.06 -8.34 12.83
CA ILE A 67 -4.29 -8.56 11.60
C ILE A 67 -2.89 -9.11 11.94
N ALA A 68 -2.17 -8.45 12.85
CA ALA A 68 -0.84 -8.89 13.27
C ALA A 68 -0.87 -10.30 13.89
N GLU A 69 -1.86 -10.59 14.74
CA GLU A 69 -2.06 -11.90 15.36
C GLU A 69 -2.34 -13.00 14.32
N ARG A 70 -3.15 -12.71 13.29
CA ARG A 70 -3.40 -13.67 12.22
C ARG A 70 -2.15 -13.92 11.39
N LEU A 71 -1.38 -12.89 11.05
CA LEU A 71 -0.08 -13.06 10.38
C LEU A 71 0.87 -13.90 11.23
N ARG A 72 0.89 -13.69 12.55
CA ARG A 72 1.67 -14.50 13.49
C ARG A 72 1.22 -15.96 13.52
N LYS A 73 -0.09 -16.25 13.43
CA LYS A 73 -0.63 -17.62 13.31
C LYS A 73 -0.20 -18.28 12.00
N LEU A 74 -0.20 -17.56 10.89
CA LEU A 74 0.35 -18.05 9.63
C LEU A 74 1.84 -18.39 9.78
N ARG A 75 2.61 -17.52 10.44
CA ARG A 75 4.04 -17.79 10.72
C ARG A 75 4.26 -19.05 11.54
N ARG A 76 3.51 -19.25 12.62
CA ARG A 76 3.60 -20.47 13.46
C ARG A 76 3.29 -21.76 12.72
N SER A 77 2.56 -21.69 11.60
CA SER A 77 2.25 -22.84 10.74
C SER A 77 3.12 -22.92 9.47
N GLY A 78 4.14 -22.07 9.34
CA GLY A 78 4.99 -22.03 8.15
C GLY A 78 4.24 -21.62 6.88
N ARG A 79 3.23 -20.75 7.01
CA ARG A 79 2.37 -20.27 5.91
C ARG A 79 2.38 -18.76 5.73
N GLN A 80 3.19 -18.04 6.49
CA GLN A 80 3.34 -16.60 6.32
C GLN A 80 3.86 -16.26 4.92
N PRO A 81 3.45 -15.13 4.34
CA PRO A 81 4.13 -14.60 3.17
C PRO A 81 5.56 -14.15 3.54
N ASP A 82 6.50 -14.28 2.61
CA ASP A 82 7.90 -13.87 2.82
C ASP A 82 8.04 -12.35 2.76
N VAL A 83 7.18 -11.70 1.98
CA VAL A 83 7.11 -10.25 1.82
C VAL A 83 5.65 -9.79 1.92
N ILE A 84 5.40 -8.70 2.63
CA ILE A 84 4.09 -8.02 2.63
C ILE A 84 4.29 -6.57 2.19
N VAL A 85 3.45 -6.12 1.26
CA VAL A 85 3.29 -4.69 0.92
C VAL A 85 1.99 -4.18 1.53
N LEU A 86 2.08 -3.24 2.47
CA LEU A 86 0.98 -2.72 3.27
C LEU A 86 0.62 -1.29 2.87
N GLN A 87 -0.67 -1.04 2.67
CA GLN A 87 -1.21 0.29 2.41
C GLN A 87 -2.09 0.77 3.57
N GLU A 88 -2.24 2.10 3.67
CA GLU A 88 -2.94 2.77 4.78
C GLU A 88 -2.38 2.45 6.16
N ALA A 89 -1.09 2.14 6.29
CA ALA A 89 -0.42 1.96 7.58
C ALA A 89 -0.07 3.30 8.25
N PHE A 90 -1.04 4.21 8.38
CA PHE A 90 -0.79 5.59 8.83
C PHE A 90 -0.55 5.70 10.34
N ILE A 91 -1.28 4.91 11.15
CA ILE A 91 -1.17 4.96 12.60
C ILE A 91 -0.08 4.03 13.17
N PRO A 92 0.47 4.32 14.37
CA PRO A 92 1.53 3.52 14.98
C PRO A 92 1.21 2.02 15.06
N GLU A 93 -0.04 1.65 15.36
CA GLU A 93 -0.50 0.26 15.48
C GLU A 93 -0.37 -0.50 14.16
N ALA A 94 -0.49 0.17 13.02
CA ALA A 94 -0.31 -0.47 11.72
C ALA A 94 1.17 -0.73 11.43
N LYS A 95 2.07 0.19 11.84
CA LYS A 95 3.53 0.03 11.71
C LYS A 95 4.07 -1.07 12.63
N GLU A 96 3.37 -1.28 13.74
CA GLU A 96 3.65 -2.30 14.74
C GLU A 96 3.30 -3.72 14.28
N ILE A 97 2.53 -3.89 13.19
CA ILE A 97 2.26 -5.20 12.57
C ILE A 97 3.56 -5.95 12.30
N ALA A 98 4.61 -5.26 11.82
CA ALA A 98 5.91 -5.87 11.54
C ALA A 98 6.48 -6.61 12.76
N ARG A 99 6.59 -5.89 13.88
CA ARG A 99 7.18 -6.38 15.12
C ARG A 99 6.38 -7.55 15.70
N ARG A 100 5.05 -7.41 15.72
CA ARG A 100 4.12 -8.40 16.28
C ARG A 100 3.98 -9.66 15.42
N ALA A 101 3.99 -9.51 14.09
CA ALA A 101 3.93 -10.63 13.17
C ALA A 101 5.30 -11.31 12.98
N GLY A 102 6.39 -10.70 13.44
CA GLY A 102 7.73 -11.26 13.47
C GLY A 102 8.53 -11.09 12.18
N TYR A 103 8.29 -10.02 11.41
CA TYR A 103 9.12 -9.69 10.23
C TYR A 103 10.41 -8.99 10.67
N ALA A 104 11.54 -9.45 10.15
CA ALA A 104 12.86 -8.96 10.54
C ALA A 104 13.25 -7.65 9.82
N HIS A 105 12.74 -7.43 8.62
CA HIS A 105 13.11 -6.30 7.77
C HIS A 105 11.89 -5.46 7.43
N VAL A 106 12.04 -4.13 7.55
CA VAL A 106 10.97 -3.16 7.33
C VAL A 106 11.50 -2.00 6.51
N ALA A 107 10.76 -1.62 5.46
CA ALA A 107 10.95 -0.36 4.74
C ALA A 107 9.67 0.48 4.84
N ILE A 108 9.83 1.78 5.09
CA ILE A 108 8.72 2.73 5.26
C ILE A 108 8.75 3.73 4.11
N GLY A 109 7.56 4.03 3.58
CA GLY A 109 7.38 4.98 2.49
C GLY A 109 7.64 6.43 2.89
N SER A 110 7.23 7.35 2.04
CA SER A 110 7.55 8.78 2.23
C SER A 110 6.83 9.37 3.44
N GLY A 111 7.55 10.15 4.24
CA GLY A 111 7.00 11.00 5.31
C GLY A 111 6.47 12.33 4.79
N THR A 112 5.91 13.14 5.71
CA THR A 112 5.35 14.47 5.42
C THR A 112 6.39 15.46 4.91
N ASP A 113 7.63 15.33 5.37
CA ASP A 113 8.72 16.26 5.04
C ASP A 113 9.64 15.74 3.94
N ASP A 114 9.40 14.52 3.44
CA ASP A 114 10.20 13.97 2.34
C ASP A 114 10.00 14.83 1.08
N PRO A 115 11.07 15.10 0.31
CA PRO A 115 10.99 15.86 -0.93
C PRO A 115 10.05 15.19 -1.95
N VAL A 116 9.29 16.00 -2.67
CA VAL A 116 8.48 15.55 -3.80
C VAL A 116 9.31 15.53 -5.09
N ALA A 117 9.04 14.59 -5.99
CA ALA A 117 9.80 14.43 -7.22
C ALA A 117 9.27 15.32 -8.37
N GLY A 118 10.04 16.32 -8.78
CA GLY A 118 9.74 17.16 -9.95
C GLY A 118 9.26 18.57 -9.60
N ASN A 119 9.30 19.46 -10.60
CA ASN A 119 8.80 20.83 -10.47
C ASN A 119 7.29 20.88 -10.72
N ARG A 120 6.57 21.70 -9.94
CA ARG A 120 5.21 22.12 -10.30
C ARG A 120 5.28 22.97 -11.56
N ASP A 121 4.51 22.62 -12.57
CA ASP A 121 4.18 23.56 -13.63
C ASP A 121 3.29 24.65 -13.04
N LYS A 122 3.81 25.89 -13.02
CA LYS A 122 3.11 27.05 -12.44
C LYS A 122 1.82 27.42 -13.19
N ALA A 123 1.59 26.85 -14.38
CA ALA A 123 0.45 27.12 -15.24
C ALA A 123 -0.60 25.98 -15.23
N ASP A 124 -0.56 25.09 -14.24
CA ASP A 124 -1.47 23.95 -14.18
C ASP A 124 -2.82 24.34 -13.58
N ASP A 125 -3.84 24.48 -14.42
CA ASP A 125 -5.24 24.72 -14.03
C ASP A 125 -5.74 23.74 -12.96
N PHE A 126 -5.21 22.51 -12.95
CA PHE A 126 -5.55 21.51 -11.93
C PHE A 126 -5.14 21.96 -10.52
N ALA A 127 -4.01 22.65 -10.38
CA ALA A 127 -3.55 23.21 -9.11
C ALA A 127 -4.35 24.47 -8.73
N HIS A 128 -4.79 25.27 -9.71
CA HIS A 128 -5.62 26.46 -9.47
C HIS A 128 -7.02 26.12 -8.94
N GLU A 129 -7.59 24.99 -9.34
CA GLU A 129 -8.88 24.49 -8.84
C GLU A 129 -8.80 23.76 -7.49
N ALA A 130 -7.68 23.88 -6.76
CA ALA A 130 -7.50 23.20 -5.48
C ALA A 130 -8.52 23.63 -4.42
N SER A 131 -9.24 22.66 -3.85
CA SER A 131 -10.22 22.90 -2.80
C SER A 131 -9.59 22.78 -1.41
N TRP A 132 -9.55 23.89 -0.66
CA TRP A 132 -9.17 23.88 0.76
C TRP A 132 -10.09 22.99 1.60
N LEU A 133 -11.41 23.07 1.39
CA LEU A 133 -12.41 22.25 2.11
C LEU A 133 -12.24 20.74 1.89
N ARG A 134 -11.55 20.33 0.84
CA ARG A 134 -11.23 18.93 0.54
C ARG A 134 -9.77 18.58 0.83
N GLY A 135 -8.99 19.47 1.44
CA GLY A 135 -7.60 19.20 1.82
C GLY A 135 -6.56 19.46 0.72
N GLU A 136 -6.97 19.85 -0.49
CA GLU A 136 -6.07 19.93 -1.65
C GLU A 136 -5.08 21.10 -1.58
N ALA A 137 -5.45 22.16 -0.87
CA ALA A 137 -4.62 23.35 -0.65
C ALA A 137 -3.93 23.36 0.73
N VAL A 138 -4.08 22.29 1.52
CA VAL A 138 -3.61 22.23 2.91
C VAL A 138 -2.22 21.58 3.03
N GLY A 139 -1.87 20.72 2.08
CA GLY A 139 -0.60 19.97 2.10
C GLY A 139 -0.69 18.66 2.89
N ARG A 140 0.45 17.99 3.05
CA ARG A 140 0.55 16.63 3.61
C ARG A 140 0.65 16.68 5.13
N TRP A 141 -0.22 15.93 5.80
CA TRP A 141 -0.33 15.86 7.26
C TRP A 141 0.05 14.49 7.81
N ILE A 142 -0.08 13.45 6.97
CA ILE A 142 0.33 12.09 7.29
C ILE A 142 1.30 11.56 6.24
N ASP A 143 2.05 10.54 6.63
CA ASP A 143 2.95 9.84 5.72
C ASP A 143 2.19 9.07 4.63
N SER A 144 2.92 8.36 3.78
CA SER A 144 2.36 7.60 2.66
C SER A 144 1.44 6.44 3.07
N GLY A 145 1.55 5.97 4.32
CA GLY A 145 0.93 4.73 4.78
C GLY A 145 1.46 3.47 4.07
N LEU A 146 2.58 3.55 3.35
CA LEU A 146 3.22 2.43 2.66
C LEU A 146 4.28 1.80 3.53
N VAL A 147 4.23 0.47 3.67
CA VAL A 147 5.23 -0.30 4.42
C VAL A 147 5.50 -1.62 3.71
N ILE A 148 6.77 -1.93 3.46
CA ILE A 148 7.20 -3.25 3.00
C ILE A 148 7.80 -4.01 4.18
N LEU A 149 7.26 -5.19 4.45
CA LEU A 149 7.73 -6.14 5.47
C LEU A 149 8.41 -7.31 4.78
N SER A 150 9.52 -7.82 5.31
CA SER A 150 10.17 -9.00 4.75
C SER A 150 10.86 -9.89 5.78
N ASP A 151 10.78 -11.19 5.55
CA ASP A 151 11.62 -12.21 6.19
C ASP A 151 13.04 -12.22 5.62
N HIS A 152 13.19 -11.76 4.37
CA HIS A 152 14.46 -11.69 3.66
C HIS A 152 15.10 -10.31 3.80
N PRO A 153 16.45 -10.20 3.75
CA PRO A 153 17.12 -8.91 3.85
C PRO A 153 16.70 -7.91 2.78
N ILE A 154 16.30 -6.71 3.22
CA ILE A 154 16.13 -5.54 2.35
C ILE A 154 17.50 -4.90 2.15
N VAL A 155 18.08 -5.04 0.97
CA VAL A 155 19.46 -4.58 0.68
C VAL A 155 19.53 -3.17 0.09
N LYS A 156 18.40 -2.66 -0.41
CA LYS A 156 18.28 -1.30 -0.96
C LYS A 156 16.84 -0.84 -0.88
N THR A 157 16.64 0.45 -0.66
CA THR A 157 15.32 1.08 -0.75
C THR A 157 15.36 2.34 -1.60
N ARG A 158 14.23 2.69 -2.21
CA ARG A 158 13.92 3.96 -2.85
C ARG A 158 12.47 4.30 -2.56
N ARG A 159 12.15 5.58 -2.47
CA ARG A 159 10.77 6.05 -2.26
C ARG A 159 10.55 7.37 -2.98
N MET A 160 9.30 7.63 -3.33
CA MET A 160 8.85 8.86 -3.94
C MET A 160 7.48 9.21 -3.38
N ALA A 161 7.31 10.44 -2.87
CA ALA A 161 5.98 11.02 -2.69
C ALA A 161 5.50 11.60 -4.03
N PHE A 162 4.21 11.40 -4.34
CA PHE A 162 3.60 12.05 -5.50
C PHE A 162 3.64 13.58 -5.32
N PRO A 163 4.02 14.32 -6.36
CA PRO A 163 4.08 15.78 -6.31
C PRO A 163 2.77 16.44 -5.91
N GLU A 164 2.91 17.59 -5.28
CA GLU A 164 1.77 18.44 -4.98
C GLU A 164 1.09 18.85 -6.30
N GLY A 165 -0.22 18.62 -6.42
CA GLY A 165 -0.97 18.75 -7.69
C GLY A 165 -1.17 17.44 -8.46
N MET A 166 -0.71 16.30 -7.93
CA MET A 166 -1.06 14.96 -8.42
C MET A 166 -2.04 14.23 -7.51
N CYS A 167 -2.69 14.93 -6.58
CA CYS A 167 -3.70 14.36 -5.68
C CYS A 167 -5.03 15.08 -5.88
N ALA A 168 -6.11 14.45 -5.44
CA ALA A 168 -7.44 15.06 -5.39
C ALA A 168 -8.14 14.68 -4.09
N GLY A 169 -8.84 15.64 -3.52
CA GLY A 169 -9.58 15.50 -2.28
C GLY A 169 -8.71 15.18 -1.07
N PHE A 170 -9.28 14.46 -0.11
CA PHE A 170 -8.63 14.18 1.18
C PHE A 170 -7.33 13.37 1.04
N ASP A 171 -7.15 12.68 -0.09
CA ASP A 171 -5.89 12.01 -0.43
C ASP A 171 -4.70 12.98 -0.49
N CYS A 172 -4.92 14.28 -0.72
CA CYS A 172 -3.87 15.30 -0.67
C CYS A 172 -3.27 15.51 0.73
N LEU A 173 -3.96 15.07 1.77
CA LEU A 173 -3.46 15.13 3.15
C LEU A 173 -2.44 14.02 3.45
N ALA A 174 -2.27 13.03 2.57
CA ALA A 174 -1.33 11.93 2.74
C ALA A 174 -0.16 12.05 1.76
N SER A 175 1.02 11.62 2.18
CA SER A 175 2.22 11.57 1.34
C SER A 175 2.23 10.37 0.39
N LYS A 176 1.10 10.08 -0.27
CA LYS A 176 0.93 8.93 -1.19
C LYS A 176 2.05 8.90 -2.23
N GLY A 177 2.43 7.70 -2.67
CA GLY A 177 3.62 7.55 -3.48
C GLY A 177 3.93 6.13 -3.91
N VAL A 178 5.22 5.87 -4.15
CA VAL A 178 5.77 4.54 -4.42
C VAL A 178 6.90 4.27 -3.44
N LEU A 179 6.86 3.10 -2.80
CA LEU A 179 7.96 2.56 -2.00
C LEU A 179 8.55 1.37 -2.76
N LEU A 180 9.86 1.31 -2.89
CA LEU A 180 10.59 0.29 -3.62
C LEU A 180 11.70 -0.29 -2.74
N ALA A 181 11.76 -1.61 -2.63
CA ALA A 181 12.75 -2.36 -1.88
C ALA A 181 13.37 -3.45 -2.75
N TRP A 182 14.67 -3.71 -2.61
CA TRP A 182 15.32 -4.86 -3.22
C TRP A 182 15.55 -5.92 -2.15
N ILE A 183 15.00 -7.10 -2.40
CA ILE A 183 14.96 -8.20 -1.44
C ILE A 183 15.98 -9.27 -1.86
N ALA A 184 16.92 -9.59 -0.97
CA ALA A 184 17.87 -10.68 -1.16
C ALA A 184 17.19 -12.03 -0.87
N VAL A 185 16.64 -12.65 -1.92
CA VAL A 185 15.98 -13.96 -1.83
C VAL A 185 17.04 -15.07 -1.85
N PRO A 186 16.98 -16.05 -0.94
CA PRO A 186 17.86 -17.23 -0.94
C PRO A 186 17.88 -17.96 -2.30
N GLY A 187 19.01 -18.62 -2.59
CA GLY A 187 19.22 -19.28 -3.88
C GLY A 187 19.40 -18.35 -5.09
N ARG A 188 19.30 -17.02 -4.92
CA ARG A 188 19.42 -16.06 -6.03
C ARG A 188 20.64 -15.17 -5.91
N VAL A 189 21.32 -14.96 -7.04
CA VAL A 189 22.47 -14.04 -7.16
C VAL A 189 22.03 -12.58 -7.15
N ARG A 190 20.88 -12.26 -7.77
CA ARG A 190 20.36 -10.90 -7.88
C ARG A 190 19.09 -10.71 -7.04
N PRO A 191 18.99 -9.61 -6.27
CA PRO A 191 17.77 -9.28 -5.54
C PRO A 191 16.55 -9.16 -6.44
N VAL A 192 15.37 -9.39 -5.86
CA VAL A 192 14.07 -9.10 -6.49
C VAL A 192 13.61 -7.71 -6.08
N ALA A 193 13.20 -6.89 -7.04
CA ALA A 193 12.62 -5.58 -6.76
C ALA A 193 11.15 -5.74 -6.37
N ILE A 194 10.77 -5.24 -5.19
CA ILE A 194 9.40 -5.21 -4.69
C ILE A 194 8.96 -3.77 -4.53
N ALA A 195 7.89 -3.39 -5.23
CA ALA A 195 7.28 -2.07 -5.15
C ALA A 195 5.90 -2.12 -4.50
N ASP A 196 5.58 -1.05 -3.77
CA ASP A 196 4.29 -0.80 -3.13
C ASP A 196 3.78 0.59 -3.54
N THR A 197 2.47 0.74 -3.72
CA THR A 197 1.82 2.02 -3.96
C THR A 197 0.39 2.06 -3.42
N HIS A 198 -0.11 3.27 -3.20
CA HIS A 198 -1.50 3.52 -2.96
C HIS A 198 -1.92 4.75 -3.78
N LEU A 199 -2.64 4.52 -4.88
CA LEU A 199 -3.04 5.58 -5.81
C LEU A 199 -4.28 6.34 -5.31
N ASN A 200 -4.58 7.47 -5.95
CA ASN A 200 -5.66 8.37 -5.57
C ASN A 200 -6.99 7.62 -5.57
N SER A 201 -7.69 7.68 -4.46
CA SER A 201 -9.01 7.11 -4.32
C SER A 201 -9.98 7.81 -5.29
N ARG A 202 -11.08 7.13 -5.64
CA ARG A 202 -12.12 7.71 -6.51
C ARG A 202 -13.11 8.49 -5.67
N LYS A 203 -14.27 7.89 -5.38
CA LYS A 203 -15.33 8.51 -4.59
C LYS A 203 -14.90 8.85 -3.16
N ALA A 204 -14.07 8.00 -2.55
CA ALA A 204 -13.61 8.18 -1.17
C ALA A 204 -12.74 9.43 -0.96
N SER A 205 -12.17 10.00 -2.03
CA SER A 205 -11.41 11.25 -1.94
C SER A 205 -12.29 12.45 -1.56
N GLY A 206 -13.60 12.36 -1.81
CA GLY A 206 -14.53 13.48 -1.65
C GLY A 206 -14.44 14.55 -2.74
N ALA A 207 -13.53 14.40 -3.71
CA ALA A 207 -13.43 15.28 -4.87
C ALA A 207 -14.38 14.87 -6.00
N ALA A 208 -14.59 15.77 -6.96
CA ALA A 208 -15.32 15.44 -8.19
C ALA A 208 -14.64 14.29 -8.94
N ILE A 209 -15.42 13.36 -9.49
CA ILE A 209 -14.90 12.14 -10.15
C ILE A 209 -13.88 12.48 -11.23
N LYS A 210 -14.14 13.48 -12.08
CA LYS A 210 -13.21 13.92 -13.13
C LYS A 210 -11.86 14.34 -12.54
N ARG A 211 -11.88 15.14 -11.46
CA ARG A 211 -10.67 15.59 -10.75
C ARG A 211 -9.89 14.43 -10.14
N ALA A 212 -10.59 13.50 -9.49
CA ALA A 212 -9.98 12.28 -8.94
C ALA A 212 -9.37 11.38 -10.03
N ASN A 213 -10.00 11.28 -11.20
CA ASN A 213 -9.46 10.52 -12.33
C ASN A 213 -8.23 11.21 -12.97
N THR A 214 -8.21 12.54 -13.03
CA THR A 214 -7.03 13.29 -13.48
C THR A 214 -5.84 13.10 -12.53
N ALA A 215 -6.05 13.25 -11.22
CA ALA A 215 -5.02 12.98 -10.21
C ALA A 215 -4.48 11.56 -10.33
N PHE A 216 -5.39 10.58 -10.40
CA PHE A 216 -5.04 9.18 -10.60
C PHE A 216 -4.15 8.95 -11.81
N ALA A 217 -4.50 9.52 -12.97
CA ALA A 217 -3.73 9.33 -14.20
C ALA A 217 -2.31 9.92 -14.09
N ARG A 218 -2.18 11.08 -13.43
CA ARG A 218 -0.88 11.70 -13.14
C ARG A 218 -0.04 10.81 -12.22
N GLN A 219 -0.62 10.27 -11.16
CA GLN A 219 0.07 9.35 -10.26
C GLN A 219 0.48 8.05 -10.94
N ALA A 220 -0.38 7.45 -11.77
CA ALA A 220 -0.05 6.25 -12.54
C ALA A 220 1.14 6.51 -13.49
N ASN A 221 1.16 7.66 -14.17
CA ASN A 221 2.28 8.07 -15.01
C ASN A 221 3.56 8.29 -14.21
N ALA A 222 3.48 8.97 -13.06
CA ALA A 222 4.62 9.20 -12.17
C ALA A 222 5.17 7.89 -11.60
N ALA A 223 4.30 6.98 -11.16
CA ALA A 223 4.69 5.66 -10.68
C ALA A 223 5.39 4.86 -11.78
N ARG A 224 4.85 4.84 -13.01
CA ARG A 224 5.51 4.21 -14.17
C ARG A 224 6.90 4.77 -14.42
N ALA A 225 7.05 6.10 -14.41
CA ALA A 225 8.32 6.76 -14.62
C ALA A 225 9.33 6.43 -13.50
N PHE A 226 8.88 6.46 -12.25
CA PHE A 226 9.70 6.13 -11.08
C PHE A 226 10.22 4.68 -11.13
N ILE A 227 9.35 3.72 -11.45
CA ILE A 227 9.75 2.32 -11.60
C ILE A 227 10.76 2.17 -12.74
N ARG A 228 10.53 2.78 -13.92
CA ARG A 228 11.46 2.72 -15.05
C ARG A 228 12.82 3.34 -14.74
N ALA A 229 12.85 4.42 -13.97
CA ALA A 229 14.08 5.12 -13.60
C ALA A 229 14.92 4.37 -12.56
N ASN A 230 14.30 3.46 -11.78
CA ASN A 230 14.97 2.80 -10.67
C ASN A 230 15.16 1.29 -10.85
N VAL A 231 14.32 0.63 -11.66
CA VAL A 231 14.32 -0.82 -11.85
C VAL A 231 14.61 -1.16 -13.30
N ASP A 232 15.85 -1.53 -13.57
CA ASP A 232 16.29 -1.97 -14.89
C ASP A 232 15.40 -3.09 -15.43
N ALA A 233 15.20 -3.13 -16.75
CA ALA A 233 14.39 -4.15 -17.42
C ALA A 233 14.92 -5.58 -17.14
N GLY A 234 16.22 -5.71 -16.87
CA GLY A 234 16.85 -6.97 -16.51
C GLY A 234 16.60 -7.46 -15.09
N THR A 235 15.89 -6.71 -14.24
CA THR A 235 15.60 -7.05 -12.84
C THR A 235 14.18 -7.59 -12.69
N ASP A 236 14.03 -8.72 -11.97
CA ASP A 236 12.72 -9.24 -11.56
C ASP A 236 12.00 -8.21 -10.70
N LEU A 237 10.76 -7.90 -11.06
CA LEU A 237 9.94 -6.89 -10.39
C LEU A 237 8.58 -7.47 -10.01
N ILE A 238 8.18 -7.24 -8.75
CA ILE A 238 6.80 -7.40 -8.29
C ILE A 238 6.33 -6.03 -7.80
N PHE A 239 5.22 -5.52 -8.34
CA PHE A 239 4.64 -4.24 -7.98
C PHE A 239 3.22 -4.45 -7.46
N GLY A 240 3.07 -4.38 -6.14
CA GLY A 240 1.81 -4.53 -5.44
C GLY A 240 1.23 -3.21 -4.93
N GLY A 241 0.01 -3.29 -4.43
CA GLY A 241 -0.62 -2.18 -3.71
C GLY A 241 -2.12 -2.05 -3.95
N ASP A 242 -2.69 -1.00 -3.36
CA ASP A 242 -4.04 -0.53 -3.67
C ASP A 242 -3.96 0.49 -4.81
N PHE A 243 -4.16 0.01 -6.02
CA PHE A 243 -4.13 0.86 -7.19
C PHE A 243 -5.40 1.66 -7.37
N ASN A 244 -6.48 1.44 -6.61
CA ASN A 244 -7.75 2.16 -6.75
C ASN A 244 -8.31 2.24 -8.21
N ILE A 245 -8.00 1.26 -9.07
CA ILE A 245 -8.44 1.27 -10.49
C ILE A 245 -9.96 1.10 -10.57
N GLY A 246 -10.48 0.03 -9.97
CA GLY A 246 -11.89 -0.33 -10.07
C GLY A 246 -12.29 -0.74 -11.50
N LYS A 247 -13.52 -0.40 -11.87
CA LYS A 247 -14.10 -0.69 -13.20
C LYS A 247 -14.16 0.56 -14.09
N ASP A 248 -13.48 1.65 -13.71
CA ASP A 248 -13.53 2.92 -14.43
C ASP A 248 -12.60 2.88 -15.65
N GLU A 249 -13.15 3.05 -16.85
CA GLU A 249 -12.40 2.92 -18.12
C GLU A 249 -11.20 3.87 -18.21
N ALA A 250 -11.33 5.10 -17.71
CA ALA A 250 -10.24 6.06 -17.73
C ALA A 250 -9.10 5.62 -16.81
N ARG A 251 -9.41 5.05 -15.64
CA ARG A 251 -8.40 4.49 -14.72
C ARG A 251 -7.74 3.24 -15.32
N ILE A 252 -8.52 2.35 -15.91
CA ILE A 252 -8.01 1.15 -16.61
C ILE A 252 -7.05 1.56 -17.74
N ALA A 253 -7.42 2.57 -18.53
CA ALA A 253 -6.56 3.10 -19.59
C ALA A 253 -5.27 3.70 -19.03
N ALA A 254 -5.35 4.47 -17.93
CA ALA A 254 -4.20 5.14 -17.33
C ALA A 254 -3.14 4.18 -16.76
N VAL A 255 -3.54 2.99 -16.28
CA VAL A 255 -2.59 1.97 -15.78
C VAL A 255 -2.09 1.01 -16.87
N ARG A 256 -2.53 1.17 -18.12
CA ARG A 256 -2.03 0.33 -19.22
C ARG A 256 -0.51 0.49 -19.35
N GLY A 257 0.20 -0.64 -19.33
CA GLY A 257 1.66 -0.66 -19.40
C GLY A 257 2.37 -0.03 -18.19
N LEU A 258 1.70 0.05 -17.03
CA LEU A 258 2.30 0.50 -15.77
C LEU A 258 3.59 -0.26 -15.45
N VAL A 259 3.55 -1.58 -15.62
CA VAL A 259 4.73 -2.45 -15.63
C VAL A 259 4.92 -2.97 -17.05
N ALA A 260 5.92 -2.43 -17.77
CA ALA A 260 6.21 -2.85 -19.14
C ALA A 260 6.63 -4.33 -19.18
N GLY A 261 5.96 -5.13 -20.04
CA GLY A 261 6.15 -6.58 -20.09
C GLY A 261 5.66 -7.33 -18.85
N GLY A 262 4.95 -6.65 -17.94
CA GLY A 262 4.40 -7.23 -16.74
C GLY A 262 3.05 -7.90 -16.96
N ARG A 263 2.73 -8.82 -16.08
CA ARG A 263 1.43 -9.51 -15.98
C ARG A 263 0.81 -9.21 -14.62
N GLU A 264 -0.52 -9.24 -14.54
CA GLU A 264 -1.23 -9.08 -13.27
C GLU A 264 -1.55 -10.46 -12.70
N ALA A 265 -1.25 -10.68 -11.42
CA ALA A 265 -1.28 -12.00 -10.81
C ALA A 265 -2.69 -12.61 -10.76
N THR A 266 -3.71 -11.83 -10.38
CA THR A 266 -5.10 -12.34 -10.35
C THR A 266 -5.63 -12.65 -11.75
N GLU A 267 -5.26 -11.91 -12.78
CA GLU A 267 -5.64 -12.22 -14.16
C GLU A 267 -4.81 -13.37 -14.78
N SER A 268 -3.65 -13.71 -14.20
CA SER A 268 -2.71 -14.66 -14.80
C SER A 268 -2.69 -16.05 -14.19
N VAL A 269 -3.26 -16.21 -12.99
CA VAL A 269 -3.27 -17.50 -12.29
C VAL A 269 -4.21 -18.49 -12.99
N ASP A 270 -3.73 -19.72 -13.20
CA ASP A 270 -4.63 -20.83 -13.51
C ASP A 270 -5.25 -21.32 -12.20
N CYS A 271 -6.56 -21.15 -12.09
CA CYS A 271 -7.31 -21.45 -10.89
C CYS A 271 -8.49 -22.39 -11.17
N ALA A 272 -8.46 -23.14 -12.28
CA ALA A 272 -9.51 -24.09 -12.62
C ALA A 272 -9.67 -25.20 -11.56
N ALA A 273 -8.56 -25.62 -10.94
CA ALA A 273 -8.51 -26.62 -9.89
C ALA A 273 -8.50 -26.04 -8.46
N CYS A 274 -8.64 -24.72 -8.30
CA CYS A 274 -8.70 -24.09 -6.97
C CYS A 274 -9.96 -24.48 -6.22
N SER A 275 -9.92 -24.40 -4.88
CA SER A 275 -11.13 -24.55 -4.06
C SER A 275 -12.20 -23.50 -4.44
N PRO A 276 -13.50 -23.81 -4.28
CA PRO A 276 -14.57 -22.86 -4.55
C PRO A 276 -14.40 -21.52 -3.82
N ASP A 277 -13.79 -21.55 -2.64
CA ASP A 277 -13.63 -20.37 -1.79
C ASP A 277 -12.53 -19.45 -2.30
N LEU A 278 -11.42 -20.04 -2.73
CA LEU A 278 -10.36 -19.29 -3.37
C LEU A 278 -10.87 -18.69 -4.69
N GLN A 279 -11.68 -19.43 -5.46
CA GLN A 279 -12.31 -18.88 -6.66
C GLN A 279 -13.24 -17.70 -6.33
N ALA A 280 -14.05 -17.80 -5.27
CA ALA A 280 -14.96 -16.73 -4.84
C ALA A 280 -14.21 -15.48 -4.36
N ASP A 281 -13.18 -15.65 -3.52
CA ASP A 281 -12.38 -14.52 -3.04
C ASP A 281 -11.60 -13.85 -4.19
N LEU A 282 -11.01 -14.64 -5.11
CA LEU A 282 -10.35 -14.08 -6.30
C LEU A 282 -11.33 -13.37 -7.23
N ALA A 283 -12.55 -13.89 -7.40
CA ALA A 283 -13.59 -13.21 -8.16
C ALA A 283 -13.96 -11.87 -7.50
N ALA A 284 -14.09 -11.81 -6.18
CA ALA A 284 -14.36 -10.58 -5.45
C ALA A 284 -13.21 -9.55 -5.56
N ILE A 285 -11.95 -10.00 -5.50
CA ILE A 285 -10.77 -9.15 -5.69
C ILE A 285 -10.74 -8.59 -7.12
N ARG A 286 -10.95 -9.43 -8.14
CA ARG A 286 -11.03 -8.99 -9.55
C ARG A 286 -12.17 -8.02 -9.79
N ASP A 287 -13.35 -8.31 -9.22
CA ASP A 287 -14.53 -7.46 -9.34
C ASP A 287 -14.29 -6.07 -8.74
N ARG A 288 -13.68 -6.01 -7.55
CA ARG A 288 -13.30 -4.72 -6.94
C ARG A 288 -12.21 -4.01 -7.72
N GLY A 289 -11.25 -4.75 -8.29
CA GLY A 289 -10.22 -4.22 -9.18
C GLY A 289 -9.32 -3.16 -8.54
N LYS A 290 -9.09 -3.21 -7.23
CA LYS A 290 -8.29 -2.22 -6.50
C LYS A 290 -6.91 -2.74 -6.14
N ASP A 291 -6.89 -3.82 -5.38
CA ASP A 291 -5.67 -4.48 -4.92
C ASP A 291 -5.09 -5.35 -6.05
N LYS A 292 -3.86 -5.09 -6.44
CA LYS A 292 -3.20 -5.79 -7.56
C LYS A 292 -1.76 -6.16 -7.20
N LEU A 293 -1.25 -7.20 -7.83
CA LEU A 293 0.15 -7.61 -7.82
C LEU A 293 0.56 -7.81 -9.27
N TYR A 294 1.28 -6.82 -9.82
CA TYR A 294 1.92 -6.97 -11.12
C TYR A 294 3.27 -7.66 -10.94
N TYR A 295 3.67 -8.49 -11.89
CA TYR A 295 4.99 -9.12 -11.88
C TYR A 295 5.61 -9.11 -13.29
N ARG A 296 6.92 -8.95 -13.35
CA ARG A 296 7.71 -8.94 -14.59
C ARG A 296 9.03 -9.65 -14.36
N SER A 297 9.27 -10.68 -15.18
CA SER A 297 10.54 -11.39 -15.22
C SER A 297 11.65 -10.52 -15.81
N GLY A 298 12.83 -10.55 -15.20
CA GLY A 298 14.02 -9.84 -15.63
C GLY A 298 14.82 -10.61 -16.69
N ALA A 299 16.10 -10.27 -16.81
CA ALA A 299 17.02 -10.94 -17.73
C ALA A 299 17.16 -12.42 -17.32
N GLY A 300 16.90 -13.32 -18.26
CA GLY A 300 16.87 -14.77 -18.05
C GLY A 300 15.45 -15.36 -17.98
N GLY A 301 14.40 -14.54 -17.82
CA GLY A 301 13.02 -15.01 -18.00
C GLY A 301 12.48 -16.01 -16.97
N ALA A 302 13.20 -16.25 -15.87
CA ALA A 302 12.93 -17.36 -14.95
C ALA A 302 11.76 -17.12 -13.96
N MET A 303 11.37 -15.87 -13.67
CA MET A 303 10.30 -15.63 -12.70
C MET A 303 8.91 -16.00 -13.27
N ARG A 304 8.20 -16.89 -12.58
CA ARG A 304 6.86 -17.36 -12.95
C ARG A 304 5.92 -17.31 -11.75
N LEU A 305 4.67 -16.91 -12.00
CA LEU A 305 3.59 -17.05 -11.01
C LEU A 305 3.24 -18.53 -10.88
N ARG A 306 3.24 -19.04 -9.65
CA ARG A 306 2.91 -20.43 -9.33
C ARG A 306 1.45 -20.58 -8.91
N ASP A 307 1.05 -19.83 -7.88
CA ASP A 307 -0.29 -19.92 -7.29
C ASP A 307 -0.64 -18.63 -6.52
N LEU A 308 -1.91 -18.55 -6.07
CA LEU A 308 -2.42 -17.50 -5.19
C LEU A 308 -3.06 -18.10 -3.93
N GLU A 309 -3.09 -17.32 -2.85
CA GLU A 309 -3.84 -17.61 -1.63
C GLU A 309 -4.48 -16.32 -1.08
N VAL A 310 -5.63 -16.41 -0.42
CA VAL A 310 -6.31 -15.25 0.20
C VAL A 310 -6.46 -15.46 1.72
N PRO A 311 -5.37 -15.30 2.51
CA PRO A 311 -5.43 -15.49 3.97
C PRO A 311 -6.34 -14.47 4.67
N PHE A 312 -6.62 -13.34 4.04
CA PHE A 312 -7.56 -12.33 4.49
C PHE A 312 -8.72 -12.18 3.49
N GLY A 313 -9.42 -13.30 3.26
CA GLY A 313 -10.62 -13.39 2.43
C GLY A 313 -11.92 -13.36 3.23
N SER A 314 -13.05 -13.44 2.51
CA SER A 314 -14.40 -13.31 3.07
C SER A 314 -14.69 -14.33 4.19
N ARG A 315 -14.36 -15.61 3.96
CA ARG A 315 -14.61 -16.68 4.95
C ARG A 315 -13.65 -16.68 6.13
N ASN A 316 -12.59 -15.89 6.03
CA ASN A 316 -11.67 -15.66 7.12
C ASN A 316 -12.12 -14.44 7.97
N GLY A 317 -13.28 -13.83 7.72
CA GLY A 317 -13.76 -12.68 8.49
C GLY A 317 -12.88 -11.43 8.29
N ALA A 318 -12.17 -11.36 7.17
CA ALA A 318 -11.30 -10.22 6.87
C ALA A 318 -12.08 -8.91 6.68
N ASP A 319 -13.34 -9.00 6.27
CA ASP A 319 -14.28 -7.88 6.14
C ASP A 319 -14.52 -7.14 7.47
N THR A 320 -14.33 -7.81 8.61
CA THR A 320 -14.36 -7.17 9.93
C THR A 320 -13.06 -6.40 10.26
N LEU A 321 -11.95 -6.74 9.60
CA LEU A 321 -10.62 -6.19 9.87
C LEU A 321 -10.23 -5.08 8.90
N SER A 322 -10.57 -5.24 7.62
CA SER A 322 -10.37 -4.26 6.55
C SER A 322 -11.48 -4.45 5.52
N ASP A 323 -11.84 -3.38 4.81
CA ASP A 323 -12.69 -3.49 3.63
C ASP A 323 -11.93 -3.99 2.40
N HIS A 324 -10.64 -4.29 2.51
CA HIS A 324 -9.82 -4.90 1.47
C HIS A 324 -9.50 -6.36 1.82
N MET A 325 -9.29 -7.17 0.79
CA MET A 325 -8.85 -8.56 0.96
C MET A 325 -7.34 -8.65 0.76
N GLY A 326 -6.64 -9.17 1.75
CA GLY A 326 -5.22 -9.43 1.67
C GLY A 326 -4.94 -10.78 1.00
N TYR A 327 -4.26 -10.75 -0.14
CA TYR A 327 -3.92 -11.95 -0.91
C TYR A 327 -2.43 -12.05 -1.20
N VAL A 328 -1.96 -13.29 -1.34
CA VAL A 328 -0.58 -13.69 -1.54
C VAL A 328 -0.43 -14.28 -2.94
N ALA A 329 0.62 -13.87 -3.64
CA ALA A 329 1.08 -14.50 -4.86
C ALA A 329 2.42 -15.19 -4.63
N ARG A 330 2.55 -16.43 -5.11
CA ARG A 330 3.80 -17.19 -5.00
C ARG A 330 4.49 -17.27 -6.35
N TYR A 331 5.79 -17.02 -6.34
CA TYR A 331 6.61 -16.97 -7.54
C TYR A 331 7.75 -17.99 -7.44
N THR A 332 8.04 -18.68 -8.54
CA THR A 332 9.22 -19.53 -8.69
C THR A 332 10.20 -18.89 -9.66
N PHE A 333 11.45 -19.33 -9.60
CA PHE A 333 12.53 -18.85 -10.45
C PHE A 333 13.16 -20.05 -11.19
N SER A 334 12.59 -20.43 -12.33
CA SER A 334 13.04 -21.57 -13.16
C SER A 334 12.95 -21.33 -14.66
#